data_AF-N1R0J3-F1
#
_entry.id   AF-N1R0J3-F1
#
_cell.length_a   1.000
_cell.length_b   1.000
_cell.length_c   1.000
_cell.angle_alpha   90.00
_cell.angle_beta   90.00
_cell.angle_gamma   90.00
#
_symmetry.space_group_name_H-M   'P 1'
#
loop_
_entity.id
_entity.type
_entity.pdbx_description
1 polymer ?
#
loop_
_entity_poly.entity_id
_entity_poly.type
_entity_poly.pdbx_seq_one_letter_code
_entity_poly.pdbx_strand_id
1 'polypeptide(L)'
;MVASKKLMKVGPWGGTGGNPWDDGGHTGIRGVTLSYDHRCVVSIAVEYDRSGLAVPGERHGGAGGNHTTQIKLSFPDEHLTAVSGRYGAVAPGGSPVIRSLAFRTERAAYGPFGAAEGTPFEFALVYMKPEIYA
;
A
#
# COMPACT_ATOMS: atom_id res chain seq x y z
N MET A 1 32.24 -8.96 2.82
CA MET A 1 31.19 -9.07 1.78
C MET A 1 29.93 -8.44 2.36
N VAL A 2 29.43 -7.34 1.79
CA VAL A 2 28.13 -6.78 2.21
C VAL A 2 27.06 -7.65 1.54
N ALA A 3 26.20 -8.27 2.33
CA ALA A 3 25.05 -8.98 1.78
C ALA A 3 24.16 -7.97 1.05
N SER A 4 24.02 -8.11 -0.27
CA SER A 4 23.03 -7.34 -1.03
C SER A 4 21.65 -7.78 -0.56
N LYS A 5 20.91 -6.89 0.09
CA LYS A 5 19.53 -7.12 0.52
C LYS A 5 18.67 -7.21 -0.76
N LYS A 6 18.26 -8.43 -1.13
CA LYS A 6 17.40 -8.65 -2.30
C LYS A 6 15.98 -8.19 -1.96
N LEU A 7 15.49 -7.18 -2.69
CA LEU A 7 14.10 -6.74 -2.60
C LEU A 7 13.19 -7.76 -3.32
N MET A 8 12.16 -8.23 -2.63
CA MET A 8 11.08 -8.98 -3.28
C MET A 8 10.03 -8.00 -3.81
N LYS A 9 9.58 -8.22 -5.04
CA LYS A 9 8.45 -7.50 -5.65
C LYS A 9 7.31 -8.48 -5.82
N VAL A 10 6.13 -8.12 -5.35
CA VAL A 10 4.91 -8.96 -5.42
C VAL A 10 3.80 -8.13 -6.05
N GLY A 11 2.94 -8.78 -6.85
CA GLY A 11 1.98 -8.13 -7.73
C GLY A 11 2.50 -8.04 -9.18
N PRO A 12 1.98 -7.12 -10.00
CA PRO A 12 0.96 -6.10 -9.68
C PRO A 12 -0.45 -6.69 -9.53
N TRP A 13 -1.30 -6.02 -8.75
CA TRP A 13 -2.76 -6.21 -8.79
C TRP A 13 -3.41 -4.98 -9.39
N GLY A 14 -4.50 -5.15 -10.14
CA GLY A 14 -5.18 -4.06 -10.84
C GLY A 14 -5.26 -4.27 -12.34
N GLY A 15 -5.33 -3.17 -13.09
CA GLY A 15 -5.34 -3.17 -14.55
C GLY A 15 -4.02 -2.71 -15.17
N THR A 16 -4.01 -2.56 -16.48
CA THR A 16 -2.84 -2.16 -17.30
C THR A 16 -2.88 -0.69 -17.74
N GLY A 17 -3.80 0.10 -17.18
CA GLY A 17 -3.94 1.53 -17.49
C GLY A 17 -3.05 2.42 -16.61
N GLY A 18 -3.06 3.73 -16.91
CA GLY A 18 -2.27 4.72 -16.19
C GLY A 18 -0.79 4.75 -16.60
N ASN A 19 0.02 5.49 -15.85
CA ASN A 19 1.47 5.54 -16.02
C ASN A 19 2.14 4.71 -14.93
N PRO A 20 3.08 3.80 -15.26
CA PRO A 20 3.80 3.01 -14.26
C PRO A 20 4.72 3.90 -13.42
N TRP A 21 4.89 3.53 -12.16
CA TRP A 21 5.77 4.19 -11.20
C TRP A 21 6.33 3.17 -10.20
N ASP A 22 7.49 3.49 -9.60
CA ASP A 22 8.16 2.67 -8.58
C ASP A 22 9.00 3.60 -7.70
N ASP A 23 8.63 3.74 -6.42
CA ASP A 23 9.35 4.59 -5.45
C ASP A 23 10.70 3.98 -5.01
N GLY A 24 11.02 2.76 -5.44
CA GLY A 24 12.22 2.04 -5.06
C GLY A 24 12.17 1.45 -3.64
N GLY A 25 13.30 0.90 -3.19
CA GLY A 25 13.41 0.29 -1.87
C GLY A 25 13.72 1.32 -0.77
N HIS A 26 13.02 1.21 0.35
CA HIS A 26 13.24 2.03 1.57
C HIS A 26 13.40 1.14 2.81
N THR A 27 13.85 1.70 3.94
CA THR A 27 14.10 0.91 5.16
C THR A 27 12.84 0.65 5.98
N GLY A 28 11.78 1.45 5.78
CA GLY A 28 10.50 1.27 6.43
C GLY A 28 9.41 2.17 5.86
N ILE A 29 8.20 2.02 6.38
CA ILE A 29 7.04 2.87 6.08
C ILE A 29 6.63 3.55 7.38
N ARG A 30 6.46 4.87 7.35
CA ARG A 30 6.03 5.69 8.49
C ARG A 30 4.58 6.14 8.37
N GLY A 31 4.06 6.23 7.15
CA GLY A 31 2.65 6.53 6.92
C GLY A 31 2.21 6.34 5.50
N VAL A 32 0.89 6.29 5.30
CA VAL A 32 0.25 6.17 3.99
C VAL A 32 -0.86 7.19 3.89
N THR A 33 -0.89 7.96 2.81
CA THR A 33 -1.98 8.88 2.49
C THR A 33 -2.71 8.37 1.26
N LEU A 34 -4.03 8.29 1.35
CA LEU A 34 -4.91 7.91 0.24
C LEU A 34 -5.89 9.04 -0.06
N SER A 35 -6.21 9.24 -1.34
CA SER A 35 -7.48 9.86 -1.75
C SER A 35 -8.36 8.84 -2.46
N TYR A 36 -9.66 8.88 -2.19
CA TYR A 36 -10.62 7.93 -2.72
C TYR A 36 -12.01 8.56 -2.83
N ASP A 37 -12.89 7.92 -3.59
CA ASP A 37 -14.33 8.16 -3.58
C ASP A 37 -15.08 6.84 -3.34
N HIS A 38 -16.41 6.87 -3.45
CA HIS A 38 -17.25 5.67 -3.28
C HIS A 38 -17.05 4.61 -4.39
N ARG A 39 -16.22 4.87 -5.41
CA ARG A 39 -15.98 3.97 -6.55
C ARG A 39 -14.56 3.40 -6.53
N CYS A 40 -13.54 4.18 -6.21
CA CYS A 40 -12.16 3.70 -6.26
C CYS A 40 -11.18 4.51 -5.41
N VAL A 41 -9.97 3.94 -5.25
CA VAL A 41 -8.80 4.69 -4.82
C VAL A 41 -8.32 5.54 -5.99
N VAL A 42 -8.12 6.83 -5.75
CA VAL A 42 -7.75 7.83 -6.76
C VAL A 42 -6.26 8.17 -6.70
N SER A 43 -5.69 8.22 -5.49
CA SER A 43 -4.25 8.41 -5.31
C SER A 43 -3.72 7.78 -4.04
N ILE A 44 -2.41 7.54 -4.04
CA ILE A 44 -1.63 7.08 -2.89
C ILE A 44 -0.30 7.85 -2.80
N ALA A 45 0.13 8.17 -1.60
CA ALA A 45 1.47 8.63 -1.29
C ALA A 45 1.94 7.93 0.00
N VAL A 46 3.22 7.61 0.09
CA VAL A 46 3.79 6.92 1.26
C VAL A 46 4.88 7.80 1.85
N GLU A 47 4.85 7.97 3.17
CA GLU A 47 5.99 8.51 3.90
C GLU A 47 6.88 7.34 4.31
N TYR A 48 8.12 7.36 3.84
CA TYR A 48 9.09 6.30 4.06
C TYR A 48 10.04 6.63 5.20
N ASP A 49 10.63 5.58 5.77
CA ASP A 49 11.86 5.71 6.53
C ASP A 49 13.07 5.41 5.62
N ARG A 50 14.10 6.24 5.72
CA ARG A 50 15.42 6.00 5.11
C ARG A 50 16.50 6.16 6.16
N SER A 51 16.90 5.05 6.76
CA SER A 51 17.92 4.99 7.81
C SER A 51 17.60 5.91 9.00
N GLY A 52 16.33 5.92 9.44
CA GLY A 52 15.86 6.72 10.58
C GLY A 52 15.30 8.10 10.21
N LEU A 53 15.51 8.57 8.97
CA LEU A 53 14.97 9.84 8.47
C LEU A 53 13.63 9.63 7.76
N ALA A 54 12.65 10.46 8.08
CA ALA A 54 11.37 10.50 7.36
C ALA A 54 11.56 11.17 6.00
N VAL A 55 11.14 10.49 4.93
CA VAL A 55 11.24 10.98 3.55
C VAL A 55 9.86 10.88 2.88
N PRO A 56 9.30 11.99 2.37
CA PRO A 56 8.04 11.93 1.64
C PRO A 56 8.24 11.24 0.28
N GLY A 57 7.41 10.25 -0.02
CA GLY A 57 7.27 9.70 -1.36
C GLY A 57 6.42 10.59 -2.25
N GLU A 58 6.54 10.40 -3.56
CA GLU A 58 5.68 11.10 -4.51
C GLU A 58 4.23 10.63 -4.40
N ARG A 59 3.31 11.53 -4.74
CA ARG A 59 1.89 11.21 -4.80
C ARG A 59 1.57 10.66 -6.18
N HIS A 60 1.11 9.42 -6.21
CA HIS A 60 0.76 8.70 -7.44
C HIS A 60 -0.76 8.68 -7.65
N GLY A 61 -1.21 9.02 -8.85
CA GLY A 61 -2.63 9.06 -9.23
C GLY A 61 -3.17 10.48 -9.46
N GLY A 62 -4.48 10.57 -9.75
CA GLY A 62 -5.13 11.82 -10.15
C GLY A 62 -5.46 12.74 -8.97
N ALA A 63 -5.83 14.00 -9.20
CA ALA A 63 -6.19 14.97 -8.15
C ALA A 63 -7.63 14.82 -7.59
N GLY A 64 -8.34 13.76 -7.96
CA GLY A 64 -9.73 13.53 -7.54
C GLY A 64 -9.86 12.79 -6.20
N GLY A 65 -11.09 12.32 -5.97
CA GLY A 65 -11.53 11.77 -4.69
C GLY A 65 -12.13 12.87 -3.82
N ASN A 66 -13.18 12.54 -3.08
CA ASN A 66 -13.82 13.44 -2.11
C ASN A 66 -13.50 13.06 -0.66
N HIS A 67 -12.75 11.98 -0.46
CA HIS A 67 -12.22 11.56 0.84
C HIS A 67 -10.71 11.47 0.79
N THR A 68 -10.07 11.90 1.88
CA THR A 68 -8.63 11.73 2.12
C THR A 68 -8.45 11.09 3.48
N THR A 69 -7.54 10.11 3.57
CA THR A 69 -7.17 9.48 4.84
C THR A 69 -5.67 9.39 4.95
N GLN A 70 -5.14 9.74 6.13
CA GLN A 70 -3.73 9.59 6.47
C GLN A 70 -3.61 8.54 7.59
N ILE A 71 -2.93 7.45 7.28
CA ILE A 71 -2.51 6.44 8.25
C ILE A 71 -1.12 6.85 8.72
N LYS A 72 -0.98 7.11 10.03
CA LYS A 72 0.31 7.35 10.68
C LYS A 72 0.65 6.12 11.50
N LEU A 73 1.78 5.50 11.20
CA LEU A 73 2.28 4.36 11.95
C LEU A 73 3.14 4.87 13.09
N SER A 74 3.07 4.18 14.22
CA SER A 74 3.93 4.45 15.38
C SER A 74 5.36 3.94 15.14
N PHE A 75 6.02 4.38 14.07
CA PHE A 75 7.35 3.89 13.68
C PHE A 75 8.42 4.26 14.73
N PRO A 76 9.30 3.32 15.15
CA PRO A 76 9.52 1.98 14.59
C PRO A 76 8.75 0.84 15.28
N ASP A 77 7.75 1.14 16.11
CA ASP A 77 7.05 0.14 16.94
C ASP A 77 5.77 -0.45 16.32
N GLU A 78 5.44 -0.04 15.09
CA GLU A 78 4.27 -0.48 14.35
C GLU A 78 4.60 -0.59 12.86
N HIS A 79 4.31 -1.75 12.27
CA HIS A 79 4.63 -2.03 10.88
C HIS A 79 3.41 -2.58 10.15
N LEU A 80 3.38 -2.40 8.83
CA LEU A 80 2.40 -3.11 8.01
C LEU A 80 2.71 -4.61 8.04
N THR A 81 1.68 -5.40 8.31
CA THR A 81 1.71 -6.87 8.27
C THR A 81 0.85 -7.44 7.14
N ALA A 82 -0.08 -6.65 6.60
CA ALA A 82 -0.75 -6.99 5.35
C ALA A 82 -1.25 -5.75 4.61
N VAL A 83 -1.34 -5.91 3.28
CA VAL A 83 -2.07 -5.01 2.39
C VAL A 83 -3.09 -5.88 1.66
N SER A 84 -4.34 -5.44 1.66
CA SER A 84 -5.42 -6.12 0.95
C SER A 84 -6.28 -5.10 0.21
N GLY A 85 -7.12 -5.58 -0.69
CA GLY A 85 -7.99 -4.70 -1.43
C GLY A 85 -8.81 -5.43 -2.45
N ARG A 86 -9.43 -4.65 -3.33
CA ARG A 86 -10.16 -5.17 -4.48
C ARG A 86 -9.83 -4.36 -5.72
N TYR A 87 -9.88 -4.99 -6.88
CA TYR A 87 -9.71 -4.32 -8.16
C TYR A 87 -10.77 -4.77 -9.16
N GLY A 88 -11.07 -3.89 -10.11
CA GLY A 88 -12.14 -4.12 -11.09
C GLY A 88 -12.44 -2.88 -11.91
N ALA A 89 -13.18 -3.05 -13.00
CA ALA A 89 -13.64 -1.94 -13.83
C ALA A 89 -14.70 -1.11 -13.08
N VAL A 90 -14.65 0.22 -13.22
CA VAL A 90 -15.66 1.12 -12.62
C VAL A 90 -16.98 1.08 -13.39
N ALA A 91 -16.90 0.89 -14.71
CA ALA A 91 -18.03 0.81 -15.61
C ALA A 91 -17.80 -0.33 -16.62
N PRO A 92 -18.86 -0.90 -17.23
CA PRO A 92 -18.72 -1.95 -18.24
C PRO A 92 -17.75 -1.55 -19.37
N GLY A 93 -16.82 -2.44 -19.70
CA GLY A 93 -15.80 -2.19 -20.74
C GLY A 93 -14.62 -1.30 -20.31
N GLY A 94 -14.63 -0.76 -19.08
CA GLY A 94 -13.51 0.01 -18.55
C GLY A 94 -12.33 -0.87 -18.13
N SER A 95 -11.13 -0.30 -18.14
CA SER A 95 -9.94 -0.95 -17.58
C SER A 95 -10.06 -1.10 -16.06
N PRO A 96 -9.61 -2.23 -15.46
CA PRO A 96 -9.61 -2.38 -14.02
C PRO A 96 -8.76 -1.33 -13.30
N VAL A 97 -9.27 -0.86 -12.17
CA VAL A 97 -8.56 0.03 -11.23
C VAL A 97 -8.58 -0.58 -9.84
N ILE A 98 -7.77 -0.05 -8.93
CA ILE A 98 -7.89 -0.39 -7.50
C ILE A 98 -9.19 0.21 -6.97
N ARG A 99 -10.15 -0.66 -6.66
CA ARG A 99 -11.47 -0.30 -6.13
C ARG A 99 -11.39 0.04 -4.65
N SER A 100 -10.60 -0.73 -3.89
CA SER A 100 -10.35 -0.44 -2.48
C SER A 100 -9.00 -0.94 -1.99
N LEU A 101 -8.53 -0.31 -0.91
CA LEU A 101 -7.35 -0.72 -0.15
C LEU A 101 -7.67 -0.80 1.35
N ALA A 102 -7.08 -1.79 2.01
CA ALA A 102 -7.03 -1.90 3.45
C ALA A 102 -5.62 -2.29 3.90
N PHE A 103 -5.21 -1.78 5.05
CA PHE A 103 -3.89 -1.98 5.63
C PHE A 103 -4.06 -2.59 7.02
N ARG A 104 -3.21 -3.56 7.35
CA ARG A 104 -3.18 -4.17 8.68
C ARG A 104 -1.79 -4.03 9.27
N THR A 105 -1.72 -3.70 10.55
CA THR A 105 -0.50 -3.68 11.36
C THR A 105 -0.59 -4.74 12.45
N GLU A 106 0.44 -4.86 13.29
CA GLU A 106 0.36 -5.66 14.52
C GLU A 106 -0.66 -5.08 15.52
N ARG A 107 -1.02 -3.81 15.39
CA ARG A 107 -1.83 -3.07 16.36
C ARG A 107 -3.25 -2.77 15.90
N ALA A 108 -3.45 -2.57 14.59
CA ALA A 108 -4.70 -2.05 14.06
C ALA A 108 -4.98 -2.52 12.63
N ALA A 109 -6.22 -2.30 12.19
CA ALA A 109 -6.65 -2.42 10.82
C ALA A 109 -7.20 -1.06 10.34
N TYR A 110 -6.87 -0.69 9.11
CA TYR A 110 -7.25 0.57 8.47
C TYR A 110 -7.97 0.29 7.16
N GLY A 111 -9.16 0.86 7.00
CA GLY A 111 -10.00 0.68 5.81
C GLY A 111 -11.06 -0.41 5.97
N PRO A 112 -11.65 -0.91 4.88
CA PRO A 112 -11.30 -0.59 3.49
C PRO A 112 -11.65 0.85 3.11
N PHE A 113 -10.79 1.44 2.27
CA PHE A 113 -11.00 2.75 1.66
C PHE A 113 -11.34 2.57 0.18
N GLY A 114 -12.46 3.14 -0.27
CA GLY A 114 -12.99 2.96 -1.62
C GLY A 114 -14.18 1.99 -1.67
N ALA A 115 -14.39 1.35 -2.82
CA ALA A 115 -15.51 0.44 -3.07
C ALA A 115 -15.19 -1.02 -2.75
N ALA A 116 -16.12 -1.71 -2.09
CA ALA A 116 -16.04 -3.15 -1.79
C ALA A 116 -16.46 -4.03 -2.98
N GLU A 117 -16.07 -3.66 -4.20
CA GLU A 117 -16.45 -4.33 -5.44
C GLU A 117 -15.24 -4.89 -6.20
N GLY A 118 -15.47 -5.91 -7.02
CA GLY A 118 -14.45 -6.54 -7.85
C GLY A 118 -13.70 -7.68 -7.17
N THR A 119 -12.59 -8.09 -7.79
CA THR A 119 -11.77 -9.24 -7.41
C THR A 119 -10.92 -8.88 -6.20
N PRO A 120 -10.98 -9.66 -5.11
CA PRO A 120 -10.16 -9.41 -3.93
C PRO A 120 -8.69 -9.79 -4.17
N PHE A 121 -7.79 -9.11 -3.47
CA PHE A 121 -6.40 -9.52 -3.33
C PHE A 121 -5.93 -9.28 -1.90
N GLU A 122 -4.93 -10.04 -1.49
CA GLU A 122 -4.25 -9.86 -0.22
C GLU A 122 -2.78 -10.26 -0.35
N PHE A 123 -1.93 -9.46 0.28
CA PHE A 123 -0.55 -9.80 0.55
C PHE A 123 -0.28 -9.67 2.04
N ALA A 124 -0.02 -10.81 2.68
CA ALA A 124 0.37 -10.87 4.09
C ALA A 124 1.88 -11.07 4.21
N LEU A 125 2.53 -10.23 5.00
CA LEU A 125 3.92 -10.40 5.41
C LEU A 125 3.95 -11.46 6.52
N VAL A 126 4.34 -12.68 6.16
CA VAL A 126 4.63 -13.72 7.15
C VAL A 126 5.94 -13.33 7.83
N TYR A 127 5.86 -12.75 9.02
CA TYR A 127 7.02 -12.65 9.91
C TYR A 127 7.42 -14.07 10.32
N MET A 128 8.39 -14.65 9.62
CA MET A 128 9.22 -15.68 10.23
C MET A 128 9.98 -15.00 11.35
N LYS A 129 9.48 -15.09 12.59
CA LYS A 129 10.32 -14.84 13.76
C LYS A 129 11.57 -15.71 13.56
N PRO A 130 12.78 -15.15 13.60
CA PRO A 130 13.96 -15.99 13.74
C PRO A 130 13.77 -16.73 15.07
N GLU A 131 13.51 -18.03 15.01
CA GLU A 131 13.67 -18.88 16.18
C GLU A 131 15.16 -18.82 16.52
N ILE A 132 15.51 -17.94 17.48
CA ILE A 132 16.80 -18.04 18.13
C ILE A 132 16.69 -19.27 19.02
N TYR A 133 17.10 -20.43 18.50
CA TYR A 133 17.51 -21.52 19.35
C TYR A 133 18.78 -21.06 20.07
N ALA A 134 18.65 -20.87 21.39
CA ALA A 134 19.79 -20.73 22.30
C ALA A 134 20.57 -22.05 22.38
#